data_AF-K2S2B0-F1
#
_entry.id   AF-K2S2B0-F1
#
_cell.length_a   1.000
_cell.length_b   1.000
_cell.length_c   1.000
_cell.angle_alpha   90.00
_cell.angle_beta   90.00
_cell.angle_gamma   90.00
#
_symmetry.space_group_name_H-M   'P 1'
#
loop_
_entity.id
_entity.type
_entity.pdbx_description
1 polymer ?
#
loop_
_entity_poly.entity_id
_entity_poly.type
_entity_poly.pdbx_seq_one_letter_code
_entity_poly.pdbx_strand_id
1 'polypeptide(L)'
;MRYWSYGGPDPGWGNVMRSALQAYVFFNVVICWEELWMVYEDGGDEGGKVKSGVAGRGKGRARGRDYRDSKAFAKVVSDCTRSQDGNSWVIPHREFYGGEFGYDSCERMKERMLDPLHPAKMERMRAYLKMCWEHLVRVHMILEEAGQVYDWEFEVKETICWLWGHHAFPKLYHLRTPES
;
A
#
# COMPACT_ATOMS: atom_id res chain seq x y z
N MET A 1 21.07 -3.92 0.68
CA MET A 1 21.66 -4.22 -0.64
C MET A 1 21.55 -2.95 -1.48
N ARG A 2 22.61 -2.49 -2.16
CA ARG A 2 22.61 -1.28 -3.02
C ARG A 2 22.42 -1.72 -4.47
N TYR A 3 21.22 -1.58 -5.01
CA TYR A 3 20.85 -2.18 -6.31
C TYR A 3 21.19 -1.31 -7.53
N TRP A 4 21.71 -0.11 -7.33
CA TRP A 4 22.11 0.80 -8.40
C TRP A 4 23.36 1.57 -7.98
N SER A 5 24.54 1.03 -8.28
CA SER A 5 25.78 1.81 -8.17
C SER A 5 25.91 2.70 -9.41
N TYR A 6 25.02 3.68 -9.52
CA TYR A 6 25.38 4.90 -10.25
C TYR A 6 26.52 5.54 -9.44
N GLY A 7 27.55 6.08 -10.08
CA GLY A 7 28.66 6.76 -9.40
C GLY A 7 28.26 8.07 -8.69
N GLY A 8 27.00 8.24 -8.33
CA GLY A 8 26.38 9.41 -7.71
C GLY A 8 25.21 9.03 -6.79
N PRO A 9 24.47 10.00 -6.24
CA PRO A 9 23.32 9.74 -5.36
C PRO A 9 22.27 8.87 -6.05
N ASP A 10 21.59 7.98 -5.30
CA ASP A 10 20.46 7.20 -5.82
C ASP A 10 19.41 8.17 -6.41
N PRO A 11 19.16 8.14 -7.73
CA PRO A 11 18.23 9.07 -8.37
C PRO A 11 16.76 8.81 -8.00
N GLY A 12 16.48 7.80 -7.16
CA GLY A 12 15.16 7.50 -6.64
C GLY A 12 14.44 6.37 -7.38
N TRP A 13 15.09 5.68 -8.33
CA TRP A 13 14.49 4.56 -9.07
C TRP A 13 14.10 3.39 -8.17
N GLY A 14 14.94 3.07 -7.18
CA GLY A 14 14.59 2.07 -6.17
C GLY A 14 13.36 2.47 -5.35
N ASN A 15 13.12 3.78 -5.19
CA ASN A 15 11.96 4.27 -4.48
C ASN A 15 10.67 4.22 -5.33
N VAL A 16 10.74 4.47 -6.65
CA VAL A 16 9.61 4.26 -7.58
C VAL A 16 9.05 2.86 -7.45
N MET A 17 9.94 1.88 -7.49
CA MET A 17 9.58 0.47 -7.40
C MET A 17 9.04 0.12 -6.02
N ARG A 18 9.73 0.52 -4.95
CA ARG A 18 9.32 0.22 -3.57
C ARG A 18 7.97 0.85 -3.21
N SER A 19 7.74 2.12 -3.54
CA SER A 19 6.48 2.80 -3.20
C SER A 19 5.30 2.24 -4.00
N ALA A 20 5.50 1.95 -5.30
CA ALA A 20 4.49 1.29 -6.12
C ALA A 20 4.15 -0.11 -5.59
N LEU A 21 5.16 -0.91 -5.22
CA LEU A 21 4.97 -2.27 -4.72
C LEU A 21 4.24 -2.27 -3.37
N GLN A 22 4.66 -1.41 -2.44
CA GLN A 22 3.99 -1.26 -1.13
C GLN A 22 2.51 -0.90 -1.29
N ALA A 23 2.20 0.12 -2.10
CA ALA A 23 0.82 0.53 -2.35
C ALA A 23 0.00 -0.58 -3.03
N TYR A 24 0.57 -1.22 -4.06
CA TYR A 24 -0.09 -2.27 -4.81
C TYR A 24 -0.41 -3.48 -3.94
N VAL A 25 0.57 -4.01 -3.21
CA VAL A 25 0.38 -5.16 -2.31
C VAL A 25 -0.61 -4.83 -1.22
N PHE A 26 -0.47 -3.67 -0.56
CA PHE A 26 -1.36 -3.27 0.52
C PHE A 26 -2.82 -3.26 0.10
N PHE A 27 -3.15 -2.51 -0.96
CA PHE A 27 -4.54 -2.37 -1.37
C PHE A 27 -5.11 -3.64 -1.98
N ASN A 28 -4.32 -4.45 -2.71
CA ASN A 28 -4.82 -5.74 -3.19
C ASN A 28 -5.16 -6.69 -2.02
N VAL A 29 -4.35 -6.71 -0.96
CA VAL A 29 -4.67 -7.49 0.25
C VAL A 29 -5.93 -6.97 0.96
N VAL A 30 -6.05 -5.66 1.14
CA VAL A 30 -7.24 -5.07 1.78
C VAL A 30 -8.49 -5.26 0.93
N ILE A 31 -8.39 -5.16 -0.40
CA ILE A 31 -9.52 -5.38 -1.31
C ILE A 31 -10.01 -6.83 -1.23
N CYS A 32 -9.09 -7.80 -1.16
CA CYS A 32 -9.44 -9.22 -0.98
C CYS A 32 -10.03 -9.54 0.40
N TRP A 33 -9.99 -8.60 1.34
CA TRP A 33 -10.44 -8.81 2.72
C TRP A 33 -11.47 -7.75 3.13
N GLU A 34 -12.69 -7.89 2.58
CA GLU A 34 -13.82 -6.97 2.78
C GLU A 34 -14.15 -6.71 4.25
N GLU A 35 -13.82 -7.62 5.16
CA GLU A 35 -14.00 -7.48 6.61
C GLU A 35 -13.20 -6.32 7.23
N LEU A 36 -12.21 -5.78 6.49
CA LEU A 36 -11.40 -4.62 6.87
C LEU A 36 -11.95 -3.29 6.33
N TRP A 37 -13.03 -3.33 5.53
CA TRP A 37 -13.62 -2.15 4.94
C TRP A 37 -14.56 -1.45 5.92
N MET A 38 -14.73 -0.15 5.72
CA MET A 38 -15.81 0.60 6.37
C MET A 38 -17.14 0.30 5.69
N VAL A 39 -18.18 0.02 6.48
CA VAL A 39 -19.55 -0.15 5.97
C VAL A 39 -20.14 1.24 5.74
N TYR A 40 -20.17 1.66 4.47
CA TYR A 40 -20.90 2.85 4.03
C TYR A 40 -22.35 2.44 3.70
N GLU A 41 -23.35 3.15 4.24
CA GLU A 41 -24.71 3.01 3.71
C GLU A 41 -24.83 3.74 2.38
N ASP A 42 -25.65 3.17 1.50
CA ASP A 42 -25.98 3.70 0.18
C ASP A 42 -26.75 5.03 0.35
N GLY A 43 -25.98 6.12 0.43
CA GLY A 43 -26.45 7.49 0.60
C GLY A 43 -25.51 8.39 -0.17
N GLY A 44 -25.93 8.73 -1.40
CA GLY A 44 -25.18 9.52 -2.35
C GLY A 44 -24.68 10.86 -1.81
N ASP A 45 -23.53 11.25 -2.35
CA ASP A 45 -22.78 12.50 -2.23
C ASP A 45 -22.47 13.07 -0.84
N GLU A 46 -21.17 13.35 -0.67
CA GLU A 46 -20.50 14.25 0.29
C GLU A 46 -20.91 14.27 1.79
N GLY A 47 -21.61 13.25 2.31
CA GLY A 47 -22.00 13.27 3.73
C GLY A 47 -22.41 11.95 4.36
N GLY A 48 -22.00 10.80 3.80
CA GLY A 48 -22.39 9.48 4.28
C GLY A 48 -22.08 9.27 5.78
N LYS A 49 -23.12 9.04 6.60
CA LYS A 49 -22.96 8.71 8.02
C LYS A 49 -22.28 7.34 8.16
N VAL A 50 -21.11 7.32 8.81
CA VAL A 50 -20.38 6.09 9.14
C VAL A 50 -21.19 5.29 10.16
N LYS A 51 -21.63 4.07 9.81
CA LYS A 51 -22.13 3.13 10.84
C LYS A 51 -20.95 2.61 11.64
N SER A 52 -20.93 2.94 12.93
CA SER A 52 -20.16 2.20 13.93
C SER A 52 -20.74 0.76 14.04
N GLY A 53 -20.27 -0.15 13.18
CA GLY A 53 -20.31 -1.61 13.35
C GLY A 53 -21.66 -2.30 13.16
N VAL A 54 -21.74 -3.24 12.21
CA VAL A 54 -22.72 -4.33 12.27
C VAL A 54 -22.10 -5.45 13.12
N ALA A 55 -22.65 -5.63 14.30
CA ALA A 55 -22.30 -6.70 15.23
C ALA A 55 -22.75 -8.06 14.68
N GLY A 56 -21.82 -8.82 14.11
CA GLY A 56 -21.91 -10.28 14.02
C GLY A 56 -21.74 -10.89 15.41
N ARG A 57 -22.63 -11.81 15.76
CA ARG A 57 -22.88 -12.36 17.10
C ARG A 57 -21.64 -13.05 17.72
N GLY A 58 -20.88 -12.30 18.53
CA GLY A 58 -19.82 -12.84 19.39
C GLY A 58 -19.39 -11.80 20.43
N LYS A 59 -19.59 -12.09 21.72
CA LYS A 59 -19.18 -11.24 22.84
C LYS A 59 -17.65 -11.12 22.85
N GLY A 60 -17.12 -9.98 22.45
CA GLY A 60 -15.71 -9.64 22.65
C GLY A 60 -15.15 -8.59 21.69
N ARG A 61 -15.35 -7.31 22.02
CA ARG A 61 -14.45 -6.18 21.66
C ARG A 61 -14.11 -6.00 20.16
N ALA A 62 -15.09 -5.71 19.32
CA ALA A 62 -14.87 -5.24 17.95
C ALA A 62 -15.00 -3.70 17.83
N ARG A 63 -14.18 -2.94 18.57
CA ARG A 63 -13.77 -1.59 18.12
C ARG A 63 -12.47 -1.81 17.34
N GLY A 64 -12.47 -1.60 16.02
CA GLY A 64 -11.22 -1.55 15.24
C GLY A 64 -11.06 -2.64 14.17
N ARG A 65 -11.84 -2.56 13.09
CA ARG A 65 -11.50 -3.22 11.82
C ARG A 65 -11.49 -2.23 10.65
N ASP A 66 -11.19 -0.95 10.92
CA ASP A 66 -10.85 -0.04 9.84
C ASP A 66 -9.41 -0.33 9.40
N TYR A 67 -9.19 -0.67 8.14
CA TYR A 67 -7.82 -0.81 7.64
C TYR A 67 -7.01 0.49 7.79
N ARG A 68 -7.67 1.66 7.85
CA ARG A 68 -7.02 2.97 8.05
C ARG A 68 -6.47 3.16 9.46
N ASP A 69 -6.93 2.36 10.42
CA ASP A 69 -6.37 2.30 11.78
C ASP A 69 -5.11 1.41 11.85
N SER A 70 -4.79 0.67 10.78
CA SER A 70 -3.68 -0.28 10.79
C SER A 70 -2.33 0.43 10.66
N LYS A 71 -1.32 -0.11 11.35
CA LYS A 71 0.08 0.30 11.15
C LYS A 71 0.55 0.10 9.71
N ALA A 72 0.01 -0.89 9.01
CA ALA A 72 0.33 -1.15 7.62
C ALA A 72 -0.12 0.01 6.72
N PHE A 73 -1.33 0.54 6.93
CA PHE A 73 -1.80 1.72 6.22
C PHE A 73 -0.93 2.96 6.50
N ALA A 74 -0.60 3.19 7.78
CA ALA A 74 0.28 4.29 8.18
C ALA A 74 1.65 4.23 7.48
N LYS A 75 2.25 3.03 7.39
CA LYS A 75 3.51 2.79 6.67
C LYS A 75 3.39 3.14 5.19
N VAL A 76 2.39 2.59 4.49
CA VAL A 76 2.20 2.82 3.05
C VAL A 76 2.07 4.31 2.76
N VAL A 77 1.20 5.01 3.49
CA VAL A 77 0.94 6.41 3.19
C VAL A 77 2.15 7.28 3.53
N SER A 78 2.82 7.02 4.66
CA SER A 78 4.08 7.68 4.98
C SER A 78 5.14 7.46 3.91
N ASP A 79 5.43 6.21 3.55
CA ASP A 79 6.51 5.88 2.60
C ASP A 79 6.21 6.38 1.18
N CYS A 80 4.94 6.37 0.77
CA CYS A 80 4.53 6.79 -0.56
C CYS A 80 4.40 8.31 -0.73
N THR A 81 4.23 9.09 0.35
CA THR A 81 3.89 10.52 0.23
C THR A 81 4.82 11.48 0.97
N ARG A 82 5.62 11.00 1.93
CA ARG A 82 6.54 11.85 2.70
C ARG A 82 7.59 12.50 1.80
N SER A 83 7.91 13.76 2.06
CA SER A 83 8.99 14.46 1.38
C SER A 83 10.37 13.87 1.70
N GLN A 84 11.15 13.65 0.65
CA GLN A 84 12.54 13.23 0.66
C GLN A 84 13.33 13.96 -0.46
N ASP A 85 14.65 13.92 -0.42
CA ASP A 85 15.44 14.45 -1.53
C ASP A 85 15.25 13.55 -2.77
N GLY A 86 15.00 14.14 -3.95
CA GLY A 86 14.74 13.37 -5.19
C GLY A 86 13.29 12.92 -5.43
N ASN A 87 12.32 13.57 -4.77
CA ASN A 87 10.85 13.33 -4.71
C ASN A 87 10.01 13.00 -5.97
N SER A 88 10.57 12.65 -7.12
CA SER A 88 9.76 12.40 -8.32
C SER A 88 8.77 11.23 -8.15
N TRP A 89 9.16 10.18 -7.43
CA TRP A 89 8.34 8.98 -7.23
C TRP A 89 7.11 9.21 -6.34
N VAL A 90 7.13 10.18 -5.42
CA VAL A 90 6.01 10.46 -4.51
C VAL A 90 4.91 11.29 -5.16
N ILE A 91 5.16 11.94 -6.29
CA ILE A 91 4.19 12.80 -6.99
C ILE A 91 2.88 12.05 -7.32
N PRO A 92 2.89 10.91 -8.05
CA PRO A 92 1.65 10.19 -8.38
C PRO A 92 0.92 9.69 -7.14
N HIS A 93 1.65 9.34 -6.08
CA HIS A 93 1.05 8.93 -4.81
C HIS A 93 0.39 10.11 -4.10
N ARG A 94 1.01 11.30 -4.07
CA ARG A 94 0.43 12.51 -3.47
C ARG A 94 -0.80 12.98 -4.22
N GLU A 95 -0.81 12.89 -5.54
CA GLU A 95 -1.99 13.17 -6.36
C GLU A 95 -3.15 12.22 -5.97
N PHE A 96 -2.85 10.94 -5.78
CA PHE A 96 -3.83 9.96 -5.34
C PHE A 96 -4.35 10.25 -3.91
N TYR A 97 -3.45 10.43 -2.95
CA TYR A 97 -3.81 10.65 -1.54
C TYR A 97 -4.23 12.09 -1.22
N GLY A 98 -4.09 13.04 -2.14
CA GLY A 98 -4.45 14.45 -1.93
C GLY A 98 -3.50 15.22 -1.03
N GLY A 99 -2.24 14.79 -0.92
CA GLY A 99 -1.22 15.51 -0.16
C GLY A 99 -0.06 14.67 0.34
N GLU A 100 0.77 15.32 1.13
CA GLU A 100 1.87 14.70 1.88
C GLU A 100 1.43 14.28 3.27
N PHE A 101 1.86 13.09 3.69
CA PHE A 101 1.53 12.51 4.98
C PHE A 101 2.78 11.88 5.61
N GLY A 102 2.95 12.10 6.90
CA GLY A 102 3.92 11.37 7.73
C GLY A 102 3.25 10.21 8.47
N TYR A 103 4.05 9.45 9.22
CA TYR A 103 3.57 8.29 10.00
C TYR A 103 2.42 8.62 10.97
N ASP A 104 2.44 9.80 11.59
CA ASP A 104 1.40 10.25 12.54
C ASP A 104 0.21 10.93 11.85
N SER A 105 0.16 10.95 10.51
CA SER A 105 -0.86 11.68 9.74
C SER A 105 -2.12 10.87 9.46
N CYS A 106 -2.27 9.66 10.01
CA CYS A 106 -3.47 8.83 9.84
C CYS A 106 -4.75 9.53 10.31
N GLU A 107 -4.70 10.26 11.43
CA GLU A 107 -5.86 11.02 11.91
C GLU A 107 -6.22 12.16 10.94
N ARG A 108 -5.22 12.88 10.40
CA ARG A 108 -5.43 13.94 9.38
C ARG A 108 -6.03 13.40 8.08
N MET A 109 -5.72 12.15 7.70
CA MET A 109 -6.35 11.50 6.53
C MET A 109 -7.82 11.19 6.76
N LYS A 110 -8.16 10.70 7.95
CA LYS A 110 -9.56 10.43 8.33
C LYS A 110 -10.37 11.72 8.35
N GLU A 111 -9.82 12.78 8.94
CA GLU A 111 -10.46 14.10 9.00
C GLU A 111 -10.76 14.68 7.61
N ARG A 112 -9.91 14.37 6.62
CA ARG A 112 -10.09 14.83 5.23
C ARG A 112 -11.03 13.96 4.39
N MET A 113 -11.69 12.95 4.96
CA MET A 113 -12.54 11.98 4.23
C MET A 113 -11.87 11.39 2.98
N LEU A 114 -10.54 11.26 3.01
CA LEU A 114 -9.74 10.65 1.95
C LEU A 114 -9.76 9.14 2.15
N ASP A 115 -10.92 8.50 2.08
CA ASP A 115 -11.00 7.04 2.04
C ASP A 115 -10.73 6.54 0.61
N PRO A 116 -9.59 5.89 0.35
CA PRO A 116 -9.31 5.31 -0.95
C PRO A 116 -10.29 4.20 -1.38
N LEU A 117 -10.92 3.48 -0.45
CA LEU A 117 -11.84 2.38 -0.72
C LEU A 117 -13.33 2.77 -0.62
N HIS A 118 -13.64 4.07 -0.54
CA HIS A 118 -15.02 4.52 -0.64
C HIS A 118 -15.63 4.07 -1.99
N PRO A 119 -16.87 3.52 -2.04
CA PRO A 119 -17.50 3.04 -3.28
C PRO A 119 -17.47 4.05 -4.43
N ALA A 120 -17.80 5.32 -4.15
CA ALA A 120 -17.74 6.42 -5.12
C ALA A 120 -16.32 6.73 -5.66
N LYS A 121 -15.26 6.24 -5.01
CA LYS A 121 -13.86 6.45 -5.37
C LYS A 121 -13.19 5.18 -5.93
N MET A 122 -13.93 4.08 -6.07
CA MET A 122 -13.37 2.79 -6.51
C MET A 122 -12.78 2.82 -7.92
N GLU A 123 -13.31 3.66 -8.81
CA GLU A 123 -12.70 3.86 -10.13
C GLU A 123 -11.32 4.51 -10.03
N ARG A 124 -11.21 5.57 -9.21
CA ARG A 124 -9.93 6.22 -8.90
C ARG A 124 -8.94 5.25 -8.24
N MET A 125 -9.40 4.38 -7.33
CA MET A 125 -8.59 3.32 -6.74
C MET A 125 -8.07 2.33 -7.80
N ARG A 126 -8.93 1.86 -8.70
CA ARG A 126 -8.52 0.96 -9.78
C ARG A 126 -7.50 1.61 -10.71
N ALA A 127 -7.71 2.87 -11.08
CA ALA A 127 -6.75 3.64 -11.88
C ALA A 127 -5.40 3.78 -11.17
N TYR A 128 -5.40 4.02 -9.87
CA TYR A 128 -4.19 4.09 -9.06
C TYR A 128 -3.44 2.76 -8.98
N LEU A 129 -4.15 1.65 -8.75
CA LEU A 129 -3.51 0.32 -8.75
C LEU A 129 -2.94 -0.06 -10.11
N LYS A 130 -3.63 0.30 -11.19
CA LYS A 130 -3.11 0.15 -12.55
C LYS A 130 -1.82 0.95 -12.75
N MET A 131 -1.78 2.20 -12.28
CA MET A 131 -0.58 3.03 -12.33
C MET A 131 0.57 2.39 -11.54
N CYS A 132 0.35 1.90 -10.32
CA CYS A 132 1.37 1.21 -9.53
C CYS A 132 1.89 -0.02 -10.27
N TRP A 133 1.00 -0.85 -10.82
CA TRP A 133 1.37 -2.04 -11.60
C TRP A 133 2.22 -1.68 -12.83
N GLU A 134 1.82 -0.66 -13.59
CA GLU A 134 2.57 -0.22 -14.76
C GLU A 134 3.99 0.27 -14.40
N HIS A 135 4.17 0.91 -13.24
CA HIS A 135 5.51 1.27 -12.77
C HIS A 135 6.36 0.03 -12.48
N LEU A 136 5.79 -1.00 -11.83
CA LEU A 136 6.50 -2.26 -11.57
C LEU A 136 6.91 -2.94 -12.88
N VAL A 137 6.02 -3.00 -13.87
CA VAL A 137 6.31 -3.56 -15.20
C VAL A 137 7.41 -2.77 -15.90
N ARG A 138 7.34 -1.44 -15.92
CA ARG A 138 8.37 -0.59 -16.55
C ARG A 138 9.74 -0.76 -15.88
N VAL A 139 9.77 -0.84 -14.54
CA VAL A 139 11.01 -1.12 -13.81
C VAL A 139 11.56 -2.50 -14.14
N HIS A 140 10.70 -3.52 -14.21
CA HIS A 140 11.11 -4.87 -14.63
C HIS A 140 11.75 -4.85 -16.02
N MET A 141 11.10 -4.22 -17.00
CA MET A 141 11.61 -4.12 -18.36
C MET A 141 12.98 -3.44 -18.41
N ILE A 142 13.16 -2.32 -17.70
CA ILE A 142 14.45 -1.62 -17.65
C ILE A 142 15.54 -2.49 -17.02
N LEU A 143 15.21 -3.23 -15.96
CA LEU A 143 16.15 -4.14 -15.31
C LEU A 143 16.57 -5.28 -16.23
N GLU A 144 15.61 -5.89 -16.93
CA GLU A 144 15.88 -6.96 -17.89
C GLU A 144 16.77 -6.46 -19.04
N GLU A 145 16.47 -5.29 -19.61
CA GLU A 145 17.30 -4.67 -20.65
C GLU A 145 18.72 -4.31 -20.15
N ALA A 146 18.86 -4.01 -18.86
CA ALA A 146 20.16 -3.80 -18.21
C ALA A 146 20.89 -5.11 -17.85
N GLY A 147 20.35 -6.28 -18.27
CA GLY A 147 20.91 -7.60 -17.98
C GLY A 147 20.84 -7.99 -16.50
N GLN A 148 19.94 -7.37 -15.73
CA GLN A 148 19.75 -7.65 -14.31
C GLN A 148 18.65 -8.70 -14.11
N VAL A 149 18.93 -9.69 -13.26
CA VAL A 149 17.90 -10.62 -12.78
C VAL A 149 17.30 -10.06 -11.50
N TYR A 150 15.97 -9.96 -11.44
CA TYR A 150 15.28 -9.36 -10.33
C TYR A 150 14.37 -10.35 -9.59
N ASP A 151 14.65 -10.55 -8.30
CA ASP A 151 13.92 -11.51 -7.45
C ASP A 151 12.62 -10.89 -6.91
N TRP A 152 11.59 -10.89 -7.76
CA TRP A 152 10.26 -10.38 -7.40
C TRP A 152 9.63 -11.14 -6.22
N GLU A 153 9.91 -12.43 -6.07
CA GLU A 153 9.37 -13.22 -4.96
C GLU A 153 9.91 -12.72 -3.62
N PHE A 154 11.22 -12.47 -3.56
CA PHE A 154 11.86 -11.88 -2.39
C PHE A 154 11.26 -10.50 -2.07
N GLU A 155 11.12 -9.63 -3.07
CA GLU A 155 10.64 -8.25 -2.86
C GLU A 155 9.18 -8.18 -2.41
N VAL A 156 8.32 -9.08 -2.93
CA VAL A 156 6.94 -9.21 -2.47
C VAL A 156 6.91 -9.71 -1.01
N LYS A 157 7.72 -10.72 -0.66
CA LYS A 157 7.82 -11.21 0.73
C LYS A 157 8.30 -10.14 1.68
N GLU A 158 9.37 -9.42 1.33
CA GLU A 158 9.89 -8.33 2.14
C GLU A 158 8.88 -7.20 2.28
N THR A 159 8.13 -6.87 1.23
CA THR A 159 7.05 -5.88 1.30
C THR A 159 5.94 -6.31 2.26
N ILE A 160 5.52 -7.57 2.19
CA ILE A 160 4.51 -8.13 3.11
C ILE A 160 5.03 -8.13 4.55
N CYS A 161 6.29 -8.53 4.75
CA CYS A 161 6.96 -8.46 6.05
C CYS A 161 7.00 -7.03 6.59
N TRP A 162 7.40 -6.08 5.75
CA TRP A 162 7.48 -4.67 6.11
C TRP A 162 6.12 -4.15 6.56
N LEU A 163 5.05 -4.48 5.84
CA LEU A 163 3.71 -3.96 6.12
C LEU A 163 3.11 -4.57 7.40
N TRP A 164 3.08 -5.90 7.51
CA TRP A 164 2.33 -6.60 8.56
C TRP A 164 3.19 -7.43 9.54
N GLY A 165 4.49 -7.55 9.29
CA GLY A 165 5.44 -8.34 10.09
C GLY A 165 5.58 -9.79 9.64
N HIS A 166 6.64 -10.46 10.10
CA HIS A 166 6.98 -11.84 9.72
C HIS A 166 5.88 -12.88 10.03
N HIS A 167 4.99 -12.59 10.97
CA HIS A 167 3.95 -13.53 11.41
C HIS A 167 2.60 -13.33 10.73
N ALA A 168 2.45 -12.31 9.88
CA ALA A 168 1.17 -11.98 9.26
C ALA A 168 0.69 -13.07 8.30
N PHE A 169 1.63 -13.74 7.61
CA PHE A 169 1.33 -14.78 6.62
C PHE A 169 2.34 -15.93 6.76
N PRO A 170 2.20 -16.79 7.78
CA PRO A 170 3.18 -17.85 8.06
C PRO A 170 3.48 -18.73 6.84
N LYS A 171 2.46 -19.02 6.03
CA LYS A 171 2.57 -19.85 4.82
C LYS A 171 3.51 -19.27 3.73
N LEU A 172 3.73 -17.96 3.68
CA LEU A 172 4.63 -17.34 2.68
C LEU A 172 6.11 -17.61 2.96
N TYR A 173 6.47 -17.91 4.21
CA TYR A 173 7.85 -18.09 4.65
C TYR A 173 8.26 -19.57 4.78
N HIS A 174 7.35 -20.51 4.51
CA HIS A 174 7.61 -21.95 4.60
C HIS A 174 7.86 -22.64 3.24
N LEU A 175 7.88 -21.92 2.11
CA LEU A 175 7.99 -22.50 0.76
C LEU A 175 9.43 -22.69 0.23
N ARG A 176 10.45 -22.66 1.10
CA ARG A 176 11.83 -23.02 0.70
C ARG A 176 12.53 -23.83 1.79
N THR A 177 12.13 -25.09 1.94
CA THR A 177 13.10 -26.13 2.30
C THR A 177 13.58 -26.74 0.98
N PRO A 178 14.84 -26.56 0.58
CA PRO A 178 15.36 -27.31 -0.55
C PRO A 178 15.31 -28.79 -0.16
N GLU A 179 14.61 -29.59 -0.96
CA GLU A 179 14.66 -31.04 -0.86
C GLU A 179 16.12 -31.47 -1.04
N SER A 180 16.61 -32.21 -0.04
CA SER A 180 17.90 -32.90 0.00
C SER A 180 17.95 -34.11 -0.91
#